data_AF-A0A2G9TZI7-F1
#
_entry.id   AF-A0A2G9TZI7-F1
#
_cell.length_a   1.000
_cell.length_b   1.000
_cell.length_c   1.000
_cell.angle_alpha   90.00
_cell.angle_beta   90.00
_cell.angle_gamma   90.00
#
_symmetry.space_group_name_H-M   'P 1'
#
loop_
_entity.id
_entity.type
_entity.pdbx_description
1 polymer ?
#
loop_
_entity_poly.entity_id
_entity_poly.type
_entity_poly.pdbx_seq_one_letter_code
_entity_poly.pdbx_strand_id
1 'polypeptide(L)' 'MMGSLALGQAGPQFAVLGAAQGAAASIFEVLDREPEIDSTSNKGRRDMKIKGNIEVKNVIFNYPSRPDIRVS' A
#
# COMPACT_ATOMS: atom_id res chain seq x y z
N MET A 1 5.73 -24.51 42.65
CA MET A 1 5.41 -25.43 41.54
C MET A 1 4.47 -24.81 40.49
N MET A 2 3.45 -24.04 40.88
CA MET A 2 2.54 -23.36 39.92
C MET A 2 3.22 -22.26 39.09
N GLY A 3 4.08 -21.42 39.68
CA GLY A 3 4.74 -20.31 38.96
C GLY A 3 5.74 -20.74 37.89
N SER A 4 6.47 -21.83 38.10
CA SER A 4 7.40 -22.40 37.11
C SER A 4 6.65 -23.02 35.92
N LEU A 5 5.48 -23.61 36.16
CA LEU A 5 4.64 -24.16 35.11
C LEU A 5 4.04 -23.06 34.24
N ALA A 6 3.57 -21.96 34.85
CA ALA A 6 3.04 -20.81 34.12
C ALA A 6 4.08 -20.18 33.17
N LEU A 7 5.33 -20.04 33.62
CA LEU A 7 6.43 -19.55 32.76
C LEU A 7 6.73 -20.51 31.60
N GLY A 8 6.71 -21.83 31.83
CA GLY A 8 6.89 -22.82 30.78
C GLY A 8 5.78 -22.78 29.72
N GLN A 9 4.54 -22.49 30.12
CA GLN A 9 3.39 -22.34 29.20
C GLN A 9 3.37 -20.99 28.47
N ALA A 10 4.04 -19.96 28.99
CA ALA A 10 4.14 -18.65 28.35
C ALA A 10 5.11 -18.64 27.15
N GLY A 11 6.11 -19.53 27.13
CA GLY A 11 7.11 -19.63 26.07
C GLY A 11 6.53 -19.66 24.64
N PRO A 12 5.60 -20.58 24.33
CA PRO A 12 4.93 -20.64 23.03
C PRO A 12 4.13 -19.39 22.65
N GLN A 13 3.60 -18.64 23.62
CA GLN A 13 2.80 -17.43 23.35
C GLN A 13 3.66 -16.31 22.76
N PHE A 14 4.95 -16.23 23.10
CA PHE A 14 5.87 -15.27 22.50
C PHE A 14 6.07 -15.51 20.99
N ALA A 15 6.08 -16.77 20.55
CA ALA A 15 6.16 -17.10 19.13
C ALA A 15 4.92 -16.62 18.37
N VAL A 16 3.73 -16.72 18.97
CA VAL A 16 2.48 -16.20 18.41
C VAL A 16 2.53 -14.67 18.27
N LEU A 17 3.08 -13.96 19.27
CA LEU A 17 3.26 -12.50 19.17
C LEU A 17 4.19 -12.12 18.02
N GLY A 18 5.31 -12.82 17.85
CA GLY A 18 6.21 -12.57 16.71
C GLY A 18 5.53 -12.78 15.36
N ALA A 19 4.74 -13.85 15.22
CA ALA A 19 3.96 -14.10 14.00
C ALA A 19 2.88 -13.02 13.77
N ALA A 20 2.20 -12.58 14.82
CA ALA A 20 1.21 -11.50 14.75
C ALA A 20 1.85 -10.17 14.31
N GLN A 21 3.01 -9.82 14.86
CA GLN A 21 3.76 -8.62 14.45
C GLN A 21 4.19 -8.69 12.98
N GLY A 22 4.69 -9.85 12.53
CA GLY A 22 5.06 -10.05 11.12
C GLY A 22 3.87 -9.91 10.17
N ALA A 23 2.70 -10.46 10.54
CA ALA A 23 1.48 -10.31 9.75
C ALA A 23 0.94 -8.87 9.76
N ALA A 24 1.05 -8.17 10.89
CA ALA A 24 0.63 -6.76 10.98
C ALA A 24 1.52 -5.84 10.13
N ALA A 25 2.81 -6.16 9.98
CA ALA A 25 3.75 -5.33 9.21
C ALA A 25 3.29 -5.08 7.77
N SER A 26 2.79 -6.11 7.06
CA SER A 26 2.30 -5.96 5.68
C SER A 26 1.00 -5.16 5.59
N ILE A 27 0.16 -5.21 6.63
CA ILE A 27 -1.06 -4.39 6.73
C ILE A 27 -0.67 -2.92 6.86
N PHE A 28 0.25 -2.61 7.78
CA PHE A 28 0.73 -1.24 7.96
C PHE A 28 1.48 -0.71 6.73
N GLU A 29 2.24 -1.55 6.03
CA GLU A 29 2.87 -1.17 4.76
C GLU A 29 1.85 -0.67 3.73
N VAL A 30 0.68 -1.31 3.63
CA VAL A 30 -0.39 -0.87 2.72
C VAL A 30 -1.08 0.39 3.21
N LEU A 31 -1.32 0.50 4.52
CA LEU A 31 -2.00 1.65 5.12
C LEU A 31 -1.16 2.94 5.06
N ASP A 32 0.14 2.83 5.30
CA ASP A 32 1.06 3.97 5.35
C ASP A 32 1.59 4.36 3.96
N ARG A 33 1.26 3.59 2.92
CA ARG A 33 1.67 3.88 1.55
C ARG A 33 0.99 5.14 1.02
N GLU A 34 1.79 6.13 0.62
CA GLU A 34 1.32 7.30 -0.12
C GLU A 34 1.28 7.00 -1.64
N PRO A 35 0.12 7.09 -2.33
CA PRO A 35 0.04 6.91 -3.76
C PRO A 35 0.49 8.18 -4.51
N GLU A 36 1.16 8.01 -5.66
CA GLU A 36 1.56 9.15 -6.52
C GLU A 36 0.35 9.97 -7.02
N ILE A 37 -0.77 9.29 -7.24
CA ILE A 37 -2.04 9.90 -7.65
C ILE A 37 -3.09 9.57 -6.58
N ASP A 38 -3.35 10.53 -5.69
CA ASP A 38 -4.36 10.43 -4.65
C ASP A 38 -5.76 10.72 -5.20
N SER A 39 -6.55 9.66 -5.35
CA SER A 39 -7.94 9.72 -5.83
C SER A 39 -8.92 10.27 -4.79
N THR A 40 -8.55 10.26 -3.51
CA THR A 40 -9.39 10.76 -2.41
C THR A 40 -9.22 12.26 -2.20
N SER A 41 -8.19 12.84 -2.81
CA SER A 41 -7.89 14.26 -2.74
C SER A 41 -9.03 15.13 -3.27
N ASN A 42 -9.34 16.20 -2.53
CA ASN A 42 -10.24 17.25 -3.01
C ASN A 42 -9.55 18.33 -3.84
N LYS A 43 -8.25 18.15 -4.14
CA LYS A 43 -7.47 19.08 -4.96
C LYS A 43 -7.86 18.95 -6.45
N GLY A 44 -7.60 20.00 -7.22
CA GLY A 44 -7.89 20.05 -8.66
C GLY A 44 -9.11 20.90 -9.01
N ARG A 45 -9.32 21.13 -10.32
CA ARG A 45 -10.47 21.90 -10.83
C ARG A 45 -11.71 21.02 -10.93
N ARG A 46 -12.82 21.48 -10.36
CA ARG A 46 -14.10 20.73 -10.30
C ARG A 46 -15.26 21.44 -10.99
N ASP A 47 -15.09 22.71 -11.33
CA ASP A 47 -16.11 23.65 -11.80
C ASP A 47 -15.99 23.97 -13.29
N MET A 48 -15.70 22.96 -14.12
CA MET A 48 -15.56 23.15 -15.57
C MET A 48 -16.78 22.66 -16.35
N LYS A 49 -17.28 23.50 -17.27
CA LYS A 49 -18.20 23.06 -18.33
C LYS A 49 -17.39 22.34 -19.42
N ILE A 50 -17.43 21.01 -19.40
CA ILE A 50 -16.63 20.17 -20.30
C ILE A 50 -17.31 20.06 -21.67
N LYS A 51 -16.63 20.49 -22.73
CA LYS A 51 -17.08 20.30 -24.14
C LYS A 51 -16.72 18.91 -24.70
N GLY A 52 -15.76 18.21 -24.08
CA GLY A 52 -15.34 16.87 -24.50
C GLY A 52 -14.17 16.81 -25.50
N ASN A 53 -13.50 17.94 -25.77
CA ASN A 53 -12.31 17.93 -26.63
C ASN A 53 -11.12 17.35 -25.88
N ILE A 54 -10.57 16.23 -26.37
CA ILE A 54 -9.40 15.55 -25.80
C ILE A 54 -8.27 15.60 -26.83
N GLU A 55 -7.07 15.92 -26.39
CA GLU A 55 -5.88 16.00 -27.24
C GLU A 55 -4.69 15.37 -26.52
N VAL A 56 -3.92 14.53 -27.24
CA VAL A 56 -2.71 13.88 -26.72
C VAL A 56 -1.52 14.43 -27.51
N LYS A 57 -0.57 15.07 -26.83
CA LYS A 57 0.61 15.69 -27.46
C LYS A 57 1.89 15.08 -26.92
N ASN A 58 2.68 14.46 -27.80
CA ASN A 58 4.04 13.99 -27.51
C ASN A 58 4.18 13.21 -26.19
N VAL A 59 3.18 12.38 -25.86
CA VAL A 59 3.20 11.59 -24.62
C VAL A 59 4.06 10.34 -24.84
N ILE A 60 5.04 10.14 -23.96
CA ILE A 60 5.81 8.91 -23.86
C ILE A 60 5.45 8.28 -22.52
N PHE A 61 5.03 7.01 -22.54
CA PHE A 61 4.57 6.30 -21.36
C PHE A 61 5.11 4.88 -21.34
N ASN A 62 5.56 4.44 -20.17
CA ASN A 62 5.98 3.07 -19.90
C ASN A 62 5.27 2.59 -18.63
N TYR A 63 4.86 1.32 -18.60
CA TYR A 63 4.28 0.74 -17.41
C TYR A 63 5.37 0.52 -16.34
N PRO A 64 5.14 0.92 -15.07
CA PRO A 64 6.14 0.75 -14.01
C PRO A 64 6.57 -0.71 -13.79
N SER A 65 5.68 -1.67 -14.06
CA SER A 65 5.98 -3.11 -13.95
C SER A 65 6.88 -3.65 -15.06
N ARG A 66 7.03 -2.93 -16.18
CA ARG A 66 7.85 -3.29 -17.34
C ARG A 66 8.49 -2.04 -17.95
N PRO A 67 9.46 -1.42 -17.25
CA PRO A 67 9.99 -0.11 -17.64
C PRO A 67 10.72 -0.13 -18.99
N ASP A 68 11.28 -1.29 -19.38
CA ASP A 68 12.09 -1.45 -20.60
C ASP A 68 11.25 -1.68 -21.87
N ILE A 69 9.95 -1.96 -21.71
CA ILE A 69 9.06 -2.21 -22.84
C ILE A 69 8.23 -0.97 -23.09
N ARG A 70 8.56 -0.27 -24.18
CA ARG A 70 7.75 0.83 -24.69
C ARG A 70 6.51 0.25 -25.37
N VAL A 71 5.33 0.61 -24.88
CA VAL A 71 4.08 0.36 -25.61
C VAL A 71 3.99 1.45 -26.67
N SER A 72 4.24 1.07 -27.93
CA SER A 72 4.16 1.96 -29.09
C SER A 72 2.71 2.23 -29.49
#